data_AF-A0AA51MVG5-F1
#
_entry.id   AF-A0AA51MVG5-F1
#
_cell.length_a   1.000
_cell.length_b   1.000
_cell.length_c   1.000
_cell.angle_alpha   90.00
_cell.angle_beta   90.00
_cell.angle_gamma   90.00
#
_symmetry.space_group_name_H-M   'P 1'
#
loop_
_entity.id
_entity.type
_entity.pdbx_description
1 polymer ?
#
loop_
_entity_poly.entity_id
_entity_poly.type
_entity_poly.pdbx_seq_one_letter_code
_entity_poly.pdbx_strand_id
1 'polypeptide(L)'
;MINARKKISWLLVILWMTLIFYLSHQPVAKSNKLSTGITEKLIEVVERIDSDKDFNLGRVNHIIRKNAHFFAYLILGILVINGLKSSGITGLKSIGLGILVCVLYAISDEVHQLFVPGRGGQVKDVFIDSAGSITGIIAYKMINKNKESAQNTMQEKK
;
A
#
# COMPACT_ATOMS: atom_id res chain seq x y z
N MET A 1 -3.64 -19.31 -21.80
CA MET A 1 -3.54 -17.87 -21.44
C MET A 1 -4.05 -17.54 -20.02
N ILE A 2 -5.22 -18.01 -19.60
CA ILE A 2 -5.81 -17.68 -18.27
C ILE A 2 -4.88 -18.09 -17.10
N ASN A 3 -4.27 -19.28 -17.16
CA ASN A 3 -3.33 -19.73 -16.13
C ASN A 3 -2.07 -18.86 -16.01
N ALA A 4 -1.56 -18.31 -17.11
CA ALA A 4 -0.37 -17.45 -17.08
C ALA A 4 -0.69 -16.11 -16.40
N ARG A 5 -1.82 -15.48 -16.74
CA ARG A 5 -2.27 -14.22 -16.11
C ARG A 5 -2.51 -14.38 -14.61
N LYS A 6 -3.14 -15.48 -14.21
CA LYS A 6 -3.34 -15.82 -12.79
C LYS A 6 -2.00 -15.97 -12.07
N LYS A 7 -1.07 -16.76 -12.62
CA LYS A 7 0.27 -16.97 -12.04
C LYS A 7 1.04 -15.66 -11.88
N ILE A 8 1.06 -14.82 -12.91
CA ILE A 8 1.73 -13.52 -12.87
C ILE A 8 1.12 -12.61 -11.80
N SER A 9 -0.21 -12.56 -11.72
CA SER A 9 -0.89 -11.70 -10.73
C SER A 9 -0.55 -12.10 -9.29
N TRP A 10 -0.55 -13.41 -8.99
CA TRP A 10 -0.18 -13.90 -7.67
C TRP A 10 1.32 -13.81 -7.39
N LEU A 11 2.17 -13.97 -8.41
CA LEU A 11 3.61 -13.73 -8.28
C LEU A 11 3.88 -12.27 -7.86
N LEU A 12 3.21 -11.31 -8.48
CA LEU A 12 3.33 -9.89 -8.10
C LEU A 12 2.86 -9.63 -6.67
N VAL A 13 1.77 -10.26 -6.23
CA VAL A 13 1.30 -10.18 -4.83
C VAL A 13 2.39 -10.68 -3.89
N ILE A 14 2.94 -11.87 -4.13
CA ILE A 14 3.97 -12.47 -3.28
C ILE A 14 5.24 -11.60 -3.27
N LEU A 15 5.70 -11.14 -4.42
CA LEU A 15 6.88 -10.25 -4.52
C LEU A 15 6.66 -8.96 -3.71
N TRP A 16 5.46 -8.37 -3.79
CA TRP A 16 5.14 -7.16 -3.06
C TRP A 16 5.03 -7.38 -1.55
N MET A 17 4.43 -8.49 -1.12
CA MET A 17 4.40 -8.89 0.29
C MET A 17 5.82 -9.08 0.82
N THR A 18 6.68 -9.81 0.10
CA THR A 18 8.09 -9.98 0.48
C THR A 18 8.82 -8.64 0.61
N LEU A 19 8.55 -7.68 -0.29
CA LEU A 19 9.11 -6.34 -0.20
C LEU A 19 8.65 -5.61 1.08
N ILE A 20 7.35 -5.62 1.39
CA ILE A 20 6.81 -5.02 2.62
C ILE A 20 7.47 -5.66 3.85
N PHE A 21 7.53 -6.98 3.89
CA PHE A 21 8.13 -7.72 5.00
C PHE A 21 9.61 -7.38 5.17
N TYR A 22 10.36 -7.29 4.08
CA TYR A 22 11.77 -6.88 4.10
C TYR A 22 11.96 -5.46 4.65
N LEU A 23 11.09 -4.51 4.28
CA LEU A 23 11.12 -3.14 4.79
C LEU A 23 10.72 -3.06 6.28
N SER A 24 9.74 -3.87 6.68
CA SER A 24 9.23 -3.98 8.05
C SER A 24 10.25 -4.63 9.01
N HIS A 25 11.00 -5.62 8.52
CA HIS A 25 12.06 -6.29 9.29
C HIS A 25 13.28 -5.39 9.55
N GLN A 26 13.38 -4.22 8.91
CA GLN A 26 14.51 -3.32 9.15
C GLN A 26 14.42 -2.68 10.55
N PRO A 27 15.52 -2.71 11.34
CA PRO A 27 15.59 -2.01 12.61
C PRO A 27 15.24 -0.53 12.47
N VAL A 28 14.65 0.05 13.51
CA VAL A 28 14.12 1.42 13.48
C VAL A 28 15.16 2.45 13.05
N ALA A 29 16.43 2.27 13.42
CA ALA A 29 17.52 3.17 13.04
C ALA A 29 17.76 3.18 11.52
N LYS A 30 17.71 2.01 10.86
CA LYS A 30 17.91 1.88 9.42
C LYS A 30 16.69 2.40 8.65
N SER A 31 15.48 2.05 9.10
CA SER A 31 14.25 2.53 8.47
C SER A 31 14.10 4.05 8.60
N ASN A 32 14.43 4.61 9.77
CA ASN A 32 14.36 6.05 9.99
C ASN A 32 15.35 6.79 9.10
N LYS A 33 16.57 6.27 8.87
CA LYS A 33 17.55 6.92 7.99
C LYS A 33 17.04 7.05 6.55
N LEU A 34 16.33 6.04 6.04
CA LEU A 34 15.74 6.09 4.70
C LEU A 34 14.70 7.21 4.57
N SER A 35 13.79 7.32 5.55
CA SER A 35 12.76 8.35 5.54
C SER A 35 13.32 9.73 5.87
N THR A 36 14.35 9.82 6.73
CA THR A 36 15.04 11.07 7.05
C THR A 36 15.70 11.67 5.81
N GLY A 37 16.36 10.87 4.95
CA GLY A 37 16.95 11.39 3.71
C GLY A 37 15.95 11.95 2.70
N ILE A 38 14.70 11.46 2.69
CA ILE A 38 13.59 12.06 1.92
C ILE A 38 13.08 13.32 2.61
N THR A 39 12.97 13.28 3.94
CA THR A 39 12.51 14.39 4.77
C THR A 39 13.43 15.61 4.65
N GLU A 40 14.75 15.41 4.75
CA GLU A 40 15.77 16.45 4.62
C GLU A 40 15.68 17.15 3.27
N LYS A 41 15.56 16.40 2.16
CA LYS A 41 15.38 16.98 0.82
C LYS A 41 14.09 17.79 0.69
N LEU A 42 13.00 17.33 1.31
CA LEU A 42 11.74 18.06 1.29
C LEU A 42 11.84 19.36 2.09
N ILE A 43 12.44 19.33 3.27
CA ILE A 43 12.63 20.51 4.11
C ILE A 43 13.56 21.50 3.40
N GLU A 44 14.67 21.05 2.79
CA GLU A 44 15.58 21.91 2.03
C GLU A 44 14.88 22.64 0.88
N VAL A 45 14.00 21.96 0.13
CA VAL A 45 13.22 22.58 -0.95
C VAL A 45 12.22 23.60 -0.41
N VAL A 46 11.59 23.31 0.73
CA VAL A 46 10.59 24.20 1.33
C VAL A 46 11.26 25.43 1.95
N GLU A 47 12.39 25.28 2.65
CA GLU A 47 13.16 26.39 3.23
C GLU A 47 13.67 27.37 2.15
N ARG A 48 13.95 26.88 0.93
CA ARG A 48 14.29 27.73 -0.23
C ARG A 48 13.13 28.58 -0.72
N ILE A 49 11.89 28.20 -0.44
CA ILE A 49 10.67 28.88 -0.88
C ILE A 49 10.12 29.78 0.24
N ASP A 50 10.23 29.34 1.50
CA ASP A 50 9.67 30.00 2.68
C ASP A 50 10.54 29.69 3.91
N SER A 51 11.45 30.61 4.26
CA SER A 51 12.49 30.40 5.28
C SER A 51 12.01 30.55 6.73
N ASP A 52 10.73 30.85 6.97
CA ASP A 52 10.20 31.24 8.30
C ASP A 52 9.39 30.13 9.00
N LYS A 53 9.44 28.89 8.49
CA LYS A 53 8.74 27.73 9.07
C LYS A 53 9.72 26.72 9.68
N ASP A 54 9.76 26.68 11.01
CA ASP A 54 10.47 25.64 11.76
C ASP A 54 9.71 24.31 11.67
N PHE A 55 10.14 23.45 10.74
CA PHE A 55 9.61 22.09 10.62
C PHE A 55 10.34 21.16 11.57
N ASN A 56 9.61 20.61 12.55
CA ASN A 56 10.16 19.54 13.38
C ASN A 56 10.45 18.29 12.53
N LEU A 57 11.72 18.08 12.19
CA LEU A 57 12.25 16.94 11.42
C LEU A 57 11.68 15.59 11.89
N GLY A 58 11.60 15.37 13.20
CA GLY A 58 11.06 14.13 13.77
C GLY A 58 9.58 13.91 13.42
N ARG A 59 8.77 14.97 13.48
CA ARG A 59 7.34 14.92 13.13
C ARG A 59 7.12 14.70 11.63
N VAL A 60 7.86 15.41 10.78
CA VAL A 60 7.74 15.26 9.32
C VAL A 60 8.20 13.87 8.89
N ASN A 61 9.32 13.39 9.42
CA ASN A 61 9.83 12.05 9.16
C ASN A 61 8.82 10.96 9.55
N HIS A 62 8.21 11.11 10.73
CA HIS A 62 7.17 10.20 11.19
C HIS A 62 5.94 10.19 10.28
N ILE A 63 5.51 11.36 9.78
CA ILE A 63 4.41 11.49 8.81
C ILE A 63 4.78 10.81 7.48
N ILE A 64 5.97 11.08 6.94
CA ILE A 64 6.44 10.48 5.67
C ILE A 64 6.46 8.97 5.78
N ARG A 65 6.98 8.43 6.90
CA ARG A 65 7.00 6.98 7.14
C ARG A 65 5.59 6.39 7.16
N LYS A 66 4.64 7.02 7.87
CA LYS A 66 3.24 6.54 7.89
C LYS A 66 2.56 6.57 6.53
N ASN A 67 2.85 7.58 5.72
CA ASN A 67 2.35 7.64 4.34
C ASN A 67 2.98 6.55 3.46
N ALA A 68 4.28 6.27 3.62
CA ALA A 68 4.94 5.20 2.86
C ALA A 68 4.29 3.83 3.11
N HIS A 69 3.96 3.53 4.38
CA HIS A 69 3.22 2.33 4.77
C HIS A 69 1.82 2.30 4.13
N PHE A 70 1.05 3.39 4.25
CA PHE A 70 -0.25 3.54 3.58
C PHE A 70 -0.18 3.24 2.07
N PHE A 71 0.80 3.83 1.35
CA PHE A 71 0.96 3.61 -0.09
C PHE A 71 1.41 2.18 -0.43
N ALA A 72 2.25 1.56 0.39
CA ALA A 72 2.66 0.17 0.21
C ALA A 72 1.45 -0.78 0.30
N TYR A 73 0.57 -0.56 1.28
CA TYR A 73 -0.66 -1.34 1.42
C TYR A 73 -1.72 -0.98 0.37
N LEU A 74 -1.75 0.26 -0.13
CA LEU A 74 -2.58 0.63 -1.28
C LEU A 74 -2.23 -0.20 -2.51
N ILE A 75 -0.93 -0.32 -2.82
CA ILE A 75 -0.46 -1.15 -3.93
C ILE A 75 -0.78 -2.63 -3.66
N LEU A 76 -0.59 -3.10 -2.43
CA LEU A 76 -0.98 -4.46 -2.04
C LEU A 76 -2.47 -4.73 -2.31
N GLY A 77 -3.35 -3.80 -1.92
CA GLY A 77 -4.79 -3.89 -2.16
C GLY A 77 -5.14 -4.02 -3.65
N ILE A 78 -4.49 -3.23 -4.51
CA ILE A 78 -4.62 -3.30 -5.98
C ILE A 78 -4.18 -4.67 -6.50
N LEU A 79 -3.04 -5.17 -6.03
CA LEU A 79 -2.50 -6.45 -6.49
C LEU A 79 -3.37 -7.64 -6.05
N VAL A 80 -3.83 -7.63 -4.80
CA VAL A 80 -4.68 -8.70 -4.25
C VAL A 80 -6.02 -8.76 -4.98
N ILE A 81 -6.70 -7.62 -5.18
CA ILE A 81 -7.99 -7.63 -5.90
C ILE A 81 -7.82 -8.06 -7.37
N ASN A 82 -6.70 -7.71 -8.00
CA ASN A 82 -6.35 -8.17 -9.34
C ASN A 82 -6.07 -9.69 -9.36
N GLY A 83 -5.35 -10.21 -8.36
CA GLY A 83 -5.13 -11.64 -8.13
C GLY A 83 -6.44 -12.43 -7.98
N LEU A 84 -7.37 -11.91 -7.19
CA LEU A 84 -8.70 -12.49 -6.99
C LEU A 84 -9.53 -12.47 -8.29
N LYS A 85 -9.60 -11.33 -8.99
CA LYS A 85 -10.32 -11.21 -10.29
C LYS A 85 -9.72 -12.16 -11.33
N SER A 86 -8.39 -12.26 -11.41
CA SER A 86 -7.71 -13.20 -12.33
C SER A 86 -7.97 -14.68 -12.00
N SER A 87 -8.39 -14.97 -10.76
CA SER A 87 -8.76 -16.31 -10.28
C SER A 87 -10.25 -16.61 -10.44
N GLY A 88 -11.02 -15.70 -11.05
CA GLY A 88 -12.46 -15.85 -11.27
C GLY A 88 -13.33 -15.37 -10.11
N ILE A 89 -12.74 -14.82 -9.03
CA ILE A 89 -13.49 -14.28 -7.89
C ILE A 89 -13.81 -12.81 -8.20
N THR A 90 -15.09 -12.47 -8.30
CA THR A 90 -15.55 -11.13 -8.69
C THR A 90 -16.61 -10.59 -7.72
N GLY A 91 -17.06 -9.35 -7.97
CA GLY A 91 -18.16 -8.73 -7.23
C GLY A 91 -17.81 -8.40 -5.77
N LEU A 92 -18.78 -8.56 -4.87
CA LEU A 92 -18.62 -8.24 -3.45
C LEU A 92 -17.71 -9.25 -2.73
N LYS A 93 -17.69 -10.51 -3.20
CA LYS A 93 -16.85 -11.58 -2.66
C LYS A 93 -15.37 -11.26 -2.80
N SER A 94 -14.94 -10.74 -3.95
CA SER A 94 -13.54 -10.36 -4.16
C SER A 94 -13.11 -9.19 -3.28
N ILE A 95 -14.03 -8.26 -2.98
CA ILE A 95 -13.77 -7.12 -2.08
C ILE A 95 -13.61 -7.62 -0.64
N GLY A 96 -14.58 -8.38 -0.13
CA GLY A 96 -14.52 -8.90 1.23
C GLY A 96 -13.27 -9.76 1.48
N LEU A 97 -12.97 -10.67 0.55
CA LEU A 97 -11.77 -11.50 0.65
C LEU A 97 -10.48 -10.69 0.50
N GLY A 98 -10.45 -9.70 -0.40
CA GLY A 98 -9.29 -8.84 -0.58
C GLY A 98 -8.98 -8.01 0.68
N ILE A 99 -10.01 -7.41 1.27
CA ILE A 99 -9.88 -6.67 2.54
C ILE A 99 -9.40 -7.62 3.64
N LEU A 100 -10.01 -8.79 3.78
CA LEU A 100 -9.61 -9.78 4.78
C LEU A 100 -8.13 -10.16 4.67
N VAL A 101 -7.66 -10.48 3.46
CA VAL A 101 -6.26 -10.83 3.21
C VAL A 101 -5.33 -9.67 3.58
N CYS A 102 -5.64 -8.44 3.15
CA CYS A 102 -4.80 -7.29 3.45
C CYS A 102 -4.78 -6.94 4.95
N VAL A 103 -5.91 -7.03 5.65
CA VAL A 103 -6.01 -6.77 7.10
C VAL A 103 -5.23 -7.83 7.89
N LEU A 104 -5.40 -9.11 7.57
CA LEU A 104 -4.63 -10.18 8.21
C LEU A 104 -3.13 -10.02 7.98
N TYR A 105 -2.74 -9.56 6.78
CA TYR A 105 -1.35 -9.27 6.49
C TYR A 105 -0.83 -8.08 7.30
N ALA A 106 -1.59 -6.98 7.41
CA ALA A 106 -1.23 -5.82 8.23
C ALA A 106 -1.07 -6.19 9.71
N ILE A 107 -1.97 -7.01 10.25
CA ILE A 107 -1.86 -7.53 11.62
C ILE A 107 -0.58 -8.36 11.76
N SER A 108 -0.31 -9.27 10.80
CA SER A 108 0.88 -10.13 10.84
C SER A 108 2.17 -9.32 10.78
N ASP A 109 2.19 -8.24 9.99
CA ASP A 109 3.34 -7.34 9.86
C ASP A 109 3.61 -6.58 11.16
N GLU A 110 2.57 -6.04 11.80
CA GLU A 110 2.71 -5.35 13.09
C GLU A 110 3.10 -6.31 14.23
N VAL A 111 2.59 -7.54 14.22
CA VAL A 111 3.03 -8.59 15.15
C VAL A 111 4.51 -8.93 14.92
N HIS A 112 4.96 -9.04 13.66
CA HIS A 112 6.36 -9.26 13.33
C HIS A 112 7.26 -8.11 13.81
N GLN A 113 6.81 -6.86 13.65
CA GLN A 113 7.54 -5.69 14.12
C GLN A 113 7.78 -5.68 15.63
N LEU A 114 6.92 -6.32 16.44
CA LEU A 114 7.16 -6.47 17.89
C LEU A 114 8.44 -7.24 18.21
N PHE A 115 8.91 -8.08 17.29
CA PHE A 115 10.16 -8.84 17.43
C PHE A 115 11.37 -8.13 16.82
N VAL A 116 11.18 -6.96 16.19
CA VAL A 116 12.26 -6.18 15.57
C VAL A 116 12.80 -5.15 16.56
N PRO A 117 14.13 -5.10 16.80
CA PRO A 117 14.72 -4.16 17.76
C PRO A 117 14.37 -2.70 17.47
N GLY A 118 13.85 -2.01 18.50
CA GLY A 118 13.49 -0.58 18.44
C GLY A 118 12.19 -0.26 17.70
N ARG A 119 11.45 -1.28 17.23
CA ARG A 119 10.09 -1.12 16.74
C ARG A 119 9.10 -1.39 17.87
N GLY A 120 8.01 -0.65 17.89
CA GLY A 120 6.86 -0.91 18.76
C GLY A 120 5.64 -1.02 17.88
N GLY A 121 5.00 -2.19 17.89
CA GLY A 121 3.78 -2.42 17.13
C GLY A 121 2.67 -1.49 17.61
N GLN A 122 1.97 -0.85 16.68
CA GLN A 122 0.87 0.06 16.98
C GLN A 122 -0.39 -0.40 16.27
N VAL A 123 -1.49 -0.52 17.03
CA VAL A 123 -2.82 -0.78 16.45
C VAL A 123 -3.19 0.31 15.42
N LYS A 124 -2.71 1.54 15.63
CA LYS A 124 -2.88 2.64 14.67
C LYS A 124 -2.25 2.34 13.31
N ASP A 125 -1.14 1.60 13.26
CA ASP A 125 -0.45 1.30 12.01
C ASP A 125 -1.21 0.22 11.23
N VAL A 126 -1.80 -0.78 11.91
CA VAL A 126 -2.78 -1.71 11.31
C VAL A 126 -3.94 -0.95 10.65
N PHE A 127 -4.49 0.08 11.31
CA PHE A 127 -5.58 0.87 10.74
C PHE A 127 -5.16 1.66 9.49
N ILE A 128 -3.98 2.27 9.51
CA ILE A 128 -3.45 3.04 8.37
C ILE A 128 -3.21 2.11 7.18
N ASP A 129 -2.58 0.97 7.42
CA ASP A 129 -2.29 -0.05 6.39
C ASP A 129 -3.57 -0.64 5.82
N SER A 130 -4.54 -0.95 6.68
CA SER A 130 -5.87 -1.39 6.28
C SER A 130 -6.57 -0.32 5.41
N ALA A 131 -6.53 0.94 5.81
CA ALA A 131 -7.11 2.05 5.04
C ALA A 131 -6.44 2.22 3.66
N GLY A 132 -5.11 2.05 3.60
CA GLY A 132 -4.35 2.04 2.35
C GLY A 132 -4.86 0.94 1.42
N SER A 133 -4.93 -0.29 1.91
CA SER A 133 -5.39 -1.44 1.10
C SER A 133 -6.83 -1.30 0.61
N ILE A 134 -7.75 -0.81 1.45
CA ILE A 134 -9.15 -0.54 1.08
C ILE A 134 -9.20 0.52 -0.03
N THR A 135 -8.41 1.59 0.11
CA THR A 135 -8.32 2.65 -0.91
C THR A 135 -7.84 2.08 -2.25
N GLY A 136 -6.83 1.21 -2.23
CA GLY A 136 -6.34 0.53 -3.43
C GLY A 136 -7.38 -0.37 -4.10
N ILE A 137 -8.13 -1.14 -3.31
CA ILE A 137 -9.21 -2.01 -3.80
C ILE A 137 -10.31 -1.19 -4.47
N ILE A 138 -10.73 -0.09 -3.83
CA ILE A 138 -11.76 0.82 -4.36
C ILE A 138 -11.28 1.47 -5.66
N ALA A 139 -10.06 2.01 -5.67
CA ALA A 139 -9.47 2.65 -6.85
C ALA A 139 -9.42 1.70 -8.05
N TYR A 140 -8.95 0.46 -7.84
CA TYR A 140 -8.93 -0.56 -8.88
C TYR A 140 -10.34 -0.85 -9.45
N LYS A 141 -11.35 -0.93 -8.58
CA LYS A 141 -12.73 -1.18 -9.00
C LYS A 141 -13.31 -0.01 -9.80
N MET A 142 -13.08 1.22 -9.38
CA MET A 142 -13.53 2.42 -10.09
C MET A 142 -12.94 2.49 -11.51
N ILE A 143 -11.63 2.25 -11.62
CA ILE A 143 -10.94 2.27 -12.92
C ILE A 143 -11.50 1.19 -13.87
N ASN A 144 -11.75 -0.02 -13.35
CA ASN A 144 -12.27 -1.11 -14.18
C ASN A 144 -13.75 -0.94 -14.55
N LYS A 145 -14.58 -0.40 -13.65
CA LYS A 145 -15.98 -0.09 -13.97
C LYS A 145 -16.06 0.91 -15.12
N ASN A 146 -15.23 1.96 -15.09
CA ASN A 146 -15.21 2.98 -16.15
C ASN A 146 -14.78 2.42 -17.50
N LYS A 147 -13.85 1.44 -17.52
CA LYS A 147 -13.44 0.75 -18.76
C LYS A 147 -14.58 -0.09 -19.34
N GLU A 148 -15.29 -0.84 -18.51
CA GLU A 148 -16.43 -1.66 -18.92
C GLU A 148 -17.58 -0.77 -19.47
N SER A 149 -17.88 0.36 -18.82
CA SER A 149 -18.87 1.32 -19.32
C SER A 149 -18.48 1.97 -20.65
N ALA A 150 -17.21 2.38 -20.82
CA ALA A 150 -16.75 2.99 -22.06
C ALA A 150 -16.78 2.03 -23.26
N GLN A 151 -16.47 0.75 -23.04
CA GLN A 151 -16.53 -0.28 -24.09
C GLN A 151 -17.96 -0.55 -24.56
N ASN A 152 -18.92 -0.61 -23.64
CA ASN A 152 -20.33 -0.84 -23.97
C ASN A 152 -20.91 0.31 -24.82
N THR A 153 -20.62 1.57 -24.47
CA THR A 153 -21.06 2.73 -25.26
C THR A 153 -20.48 2.77 -26.67
N MET A 154 -19.26 2.24 -26.88
CA MET A 154 -18.65 2.15 -28.22
C MET A 154 -19.25 1.02 -29.06
N GLN A 155 -19.78 -0.04 -28.44
CA GLN A 155 -20.49 -1.11 -29.13
C GLN A 155 -21.91 -0.71 -29.54
N GLU A 156 -22.62 0.07 -28.71
CA GLU A 156 -23.95 0.59 -29.05
C GLU A 156 -23.97 1.63 -30.18
N LYS A 157 -22.83 2.28 -30.46
CA LYS A 157 -22.69 3.26 -31.55
C LYS A 157 -22.25 2.65 -32.89
N LYS A 158 -22.04 1.33 -32.97
CA LYS A 158 -21.73 0.60 -34.21
C LYS A 158 -22.97 -0.14 -34.69
#